data_AF-A0A0Q4XFT2-F1
#
_entry.id   AF-A0A0Q4XFT2-F1
#
_cell.length_a   1.000
_cell.length_b   1.000
_cell.length_c   1.000
_cell.angle_alpha   90.00
_cell.angle_beta   90.00
_cell.angle_gamma   90.00
#
_symmetry.space_group_name_H-M   'P 1'
#
loop_
_entity.id
_entity.type
_entity.pdbx_description
1 polymer ?
#
loop_
_entity_poly.entity_id
_entity_poly.type
_entity_poly.pdbx_seq_one_letter_code
_entity_poly.pdbx_strand_id
1 'polypeptide(L)'
;MGSDYPDREARARLLDFGRLERTGASHRSEGAGPRRRRAYARAGYFAAIEDGLMPDEIRQILAGRTLVDAFPVWNGESLAAYAERAVAEMMVAYLGEGGAHSALLRDGPA
;
A
#
# COMPACT_ATOMS: atom_id res chain seq x y z
N MET A 1 27.88 -31.68 11.11
CA MET A 1 26.43 -31.47 11.19
C MET A 1 26.17 -30.01 10.91
N GLY A 2 25.92 -29.70 9.64
CA GLY A 2 25.88 -28.35 9.09
C GLY A 2 24.48 -27.76 9.14
N SER A 3 24.43 -26.49 9.52
CA SER A 3 23.23 -25.65 9.63
C SER A 3 22.53 -25.52 8.28
N ASP A 4 21.34 -26.10 8.16
CA ASP A 4 20.47 -26.03 7.00
C ASP A 4 19.62 -24.74 7.08
N TYR A 5 20.31 -23.61 6.89
CA TYR A 5 19.65 -22.33 6.59
C TYR A 5 19.13 -22.41 5.15
N PRO A 6 17.86 -22.06 4.88
CA PRO A 6 17.37 -22.04 3.52
C PRO A 6 18.13 -20.99 2.71
N ASP A 7 18.93 -21.53 1.81
CA ASP A 7 19.34 -21.05 0.50
C ASP A 7 19.47 -19.52 0.31
N ARG A 8 20.72 -19.09 0.12
CA ARG A 8 21.07 -17.71 -0.25
C ARG A 8 20.38 -17.26 -1.55
N GLU A 9 19.91 -18.18 -2.38
CA GLU A 9 19.14 -17.89 -3.59
C GLU A 9 17.72 -17.38 -3.31
N ALA A 10 17.09 -17.80 -2.22
CA ALA A 10 15.73 -17.36 -1.85
C ALA A 10 15.71 -15.90 -1.34
N ARG A 11 16.78 -15.46 -0.64
CA ARG A 11 16.95 -14.06 -0.22
C ARG A 11 17.21 -13.10 -1.38
N ALA A 12 17.81 -13.58 -2.48
CA ALA A 12 18.02 -12.76 -3.66
C ALA A 12 16.72 -12.50 -4.42
N ARG A 13 15.82 -13.51 -4.53
CA ARG A 13 14.52 -13.36 -5.20
C ARG A 13 13.54 -12.46 -4.44
N LEU A 14 13.65 -12.38 -3.11
CA LEU A 14 12.87 -11.46 -2.27
C LEU A 14 13.33 -9.99 -2.37
N LEU A 15 14.53 -9.73 -2.90
CA LEU A 15 15.02 -8.38 -3.21
C LEU A 15 14.89 -8.02 -4.70
N ASP A 16 14.54 -8.98 -5.56
CA ASP A 16 14.40 -8.79 -7.00
C ASP A 16 12.98 -8.34 -7.43
N PHE A 17 11.96 -8.58 -6.59
CA PHE A 17 10.61 -8.01 -6.79
C PHE A 17 10.58 -6.46 -6.78
N GLY A 18 11.66 -5.82 -6.31
CA GLY A 18 11.80 -4.36 -6.27
C GLY A 18 12.60 -3.74 -7.43
N ARG A 19 12.99 -4.51 -8.47
CA ARG A 19 14.02 -4.08 -9.42
C ARG A 19 13.70 -4.28 -10.90
N LEU A 20 12.45 -4.13 -11.35
CA LEU A 20 12.15 -4.04 -12.79
C LEU A 20 11.30 -2.84 -13.24
N GLU A 21 10.88 -1.94 -12.35
CA GLU A 21 10.21 -0.68 -12.75
C GLU A 21 10.97 0.56 -12.28
N ARG A 22 12.31 0.50 -12.35
CA ARG A 22 13.20 1.65 -12.07
C ARG A 22 14.09 1.95 -13.25
N THR A 23 13.48 2.30 -14.39
CA THR A 23 14.17 3.11 -15.41
C THR A 23 13.19 4.06 -16.07
N GLY A 24 13.39 5.35 -15.79
CA GLY A 24 13.11 6.42 -16.74
C GLY A 24 11.65 6.80 -16.92
N ALA A 25 11.14 7.67 -16.04
CA ALA A 25 11.05 9.08 -16.38
C ALA A 25 10.37 9.86 -15.24
N SER A 26 11.04 10.92 -14.81
CA SER A 26 10.41 12.00 -14.04
C SER A 26 9.37 12.71 -14.91
N HIS A 27 8.21 12.08 -15.10
CA HIS A 27 7.03 12.76 -15.59
C HIS A 27 6.17 13.11 -14.39
N ARG A 28 6.48 14.27 -13.81
CA ARG A 28 5.55 15.02 -12.97
C ARG A 28 4.39 15.43 -13.89
N SER A 29 3.44 14.54 -14.10
CA SER A 29 2.32 14.78 -15.02
C SER A 29 1.12 15.36 -14.27
N GLU A 30 0.62 16.43 -14.85
CA GLU A 30 -0.53 17.21 -14.45
C GLU A 30 -1.76 16.36 -14.13
N GLY A 31 -2.49 16.82 -13.11
CA GLY A 31 -3.47 16.02 -12.40
C GLY A 31 -4.57 15.44 -13.28
N ALA A 32 -4.83 14.15 -13.05
CA ALA A 32 -6.15 13.58 -13.28
C ALA A 32 -7.21 14.57 -12.76
N GLY A 33 -8.11 15.04 -13.63
CA GLY A 33 -9.07 16.09 -13.27
C GLY A 33 -9.86 15.77 -11.99
N PRO A 34 -10.45 16.76 -11.30
CA PRO A 34 -11.01 16.58 -9.95
C PRO A 34 -11.98 15.40 -9.79
N ARG A 35 -12.75 15.07 -10.83
CA ARG A 35 -13.65 13.90 -10.85
C ARG A 35 -12.89 12.57 -10.86
N ARG A 36 -11.82 12.49 -11.65
CA ARG A 36 -10.99 11.28 -11.77
C ARG A 36 -10.20 11.05 -10.49
N ARG A 37 -9.63 12.11 -9.89
CA ARG A 37 -9.01 12.04 -8.54
C ARG A 37 -9.97 11.52 -7.47
N ARG A 38 -11.23 11.99 -7.45
CA ARG A 38 -12.25 11.47 -6.53
C ARG A 38 -12.58 10.00 -6.78
N ALA A 39 -12.62 9.56 -8.03
CA ALA A 39 -12.87 8.15 -8.37
C ALA A 39 -11.75 7.23 -7.86
N TYR A 40 -10.47 7.60 -8.03
CA TYR A 40 -9.34 6.86 -7.47
C TYR A 40 -9.37 6.82 -5.95
N ALA A 41 -9.55 7.97 -5.30
CA ALA A 41 -9.63 8.04 -3.85
C ALA A 41 -10.77 7.15 -3.30
N ARG A 42 -11.93 7.13 -3.97
CA ARG A 42 -13.06 6.27 -3.63
C ARG A 42 -12.73 4.79 -3.83
N ALA A 43 -12.13 4.42 -4.96
CA ALA A 43 -11.77 3.04 -5.26
C ALA A 43 -10.77 2.47 -4.23
N GLY A 44 -9.68 3.19 -3.95
CA GLY A 44 -8.71 2.76 -2.95
C GLY A 44 -9.28 2.69 -1.53
N TYR A 45 -10.14 3.65 -1.15
CA TYR A 45 -10.80 3.61 0.16
C TYR A 45 -11.72 2.39 0.32
N PHE A 46 -12.57 2.08 -0.67
CA PHE A 46 -13.45 0.92 -0.58
C PHE A 46 -12.67 -0.39 -0.57
N ALA A 47 -11.65 -0.53 -1.42
CA ALA A 47 -10.80 -1.71 -1.42
C ALA A 47 -10.10 -1.91 -0.06
N ALA A 48 -9.63 -0.83 0.59
CA ALA A 48 -9.03 -0.91 1.92
C ALA A 48 -10.01 -1.41 2.98
N ILE A 49 -11.27 -0.94 2.94
CA ILE A 49 -12.33 -1.40 3.85
C ILE A 49 -12.66 -2.88 3.60
N GLU A 50 -12.76 -3.28 2.33
CA GLU A 50 -13.00 -4.67 1.93
C GLU A 50 -11.85 -5.60 2.37
N ASP A 51 -10.62 -5.10 2.38
CA ASP A 51 -9.42 -5.82 2.85
C ASP A 51 -9.26 -5.77 4.40
N GLY A 52 -10.19 -5.12 5.10
CA GLY A 52 -10.32 -5.17 6.56
C GLY A 52 -9.69 -4.02 7.33
N LEU A 53 -9.14 -3.00 6.65
CA LEU A 53 -8.72 -1.76 7.32
C LEU A 53 -9.93 -1.00 7.85
N MET A 54 -9.85 -0.51 9.07
CA MET A 54 -10.89 0.33 9.66
C MET A 54 -10.79 1.78 9.15
N PRO A 55 -11.92 2.51 9.07
CA PRO A 55 -11.91 3.92 8.69
C PRO A 55 -10.95 4.79 9.51
N ASP A 56 -10.77 4.51 10.80
CA ASP A 56 -9.88 5.28 11.66
C ASP A 56 -8.40 4.92 11.44
N GLU A 57 -8.08 3.68 11.09
CA GLU A 57 -6.73 3.26 10.70
C GLU A 57 -6.34 3.91 9.36
N ILE A 58 -7.26 3.91 8.40
CA ILE A 58 -7.11 4.63 7.13
C ILE A 58 -6.83 6.12 7.38
N ARG A 59 -7.57 6.78 8.29
CA ARG A 59 -7.34 8.19 8.62
C ARG A 59 -5.96 8.44 9.24
N GLN A 60 -5.49 7.53 10.11
CA GLN A 60 -4.17 7.60 10.72
C GLN A 60 -3.07 7.51 9.65
N ILE A 61 -3.12 6.48 8.80
CA ILE A 61 -2.18 6.27 7.68
C ILE A 61 -2.14 7.50 6.75
N LEU A 62 -3.31 8.09 6.48
CA LEU A 62 -3.38 9.27 5.61
C LEU A 62 -2.86 10.55 6.28
N ALA A 63 -2.85 10.63 7.61
CA ALA A 63 -2.37 11.78 8.38
C ALA A 63 -2.94 13.13 7.88
N GLY A 64 -4.24 13.16 7.58
CA GLY A 64 -4.94 14.35 7.07
C GLY A 64 -4.78 14.64 5.57
N ARG A 65 -3.99 13.84 4.84
CA ARG A 65 -3.88 13.92 3.37
C ARG A 65 -5.01 13.17 2.69
N THR A 66 -5.27 13.48 1.42
CA THR A 66 -6.17 12.64 0.62
C THR A 66 -5.45 11.38 0.15
N LEU A 67 -6.20 10.32 -0.14
CA LEU A 67 -5.65 9.03 -0.57
C LEU A 67 -4.76 9.16 -1.82
N VAL A 68 -5.15 9.98 -2.80
CA VAL A 68 -4.37 10.25 -4.01
C VAL A 68 -3.17 11.18 -3.80
N ASP A 69 -3.08 11.86 -2.66
CA ASP A 69 -1.92 12.67 -2.29
C ASP A 69 -0.93 11.87 -1.44
N ALA A 70 -1.41 10.93 -0.64
CA ALA A 70 -0.57 9.97 0.10
C ALA A 70 -0.02 8.88 -0.83
N PHE A 71 -0.85 8.37 -1.74
CA PHE A 71 -0.53 7.33 -2.71
C PHE A 71 -0.85 7.83 -4.13
N PRO A 72 0.13 8.48 -4.81
CA PRO A 72 -0.10 9.09 -6.11
C PRO A 72 -0.51 8.09 -7.18
N VAL A 73 -1.40 8.51 -8.08
CA VAL A 73 -1.85 7.73 -9.26
C VAL A 73 -0.76 7.75 -10.33
N TRP A 74 -0.45 6.60 -10.92
CA TRP A 74 0.50 6.49 -12.03
C TRP A 74 -0.14 6.81 -13.38
N ASN A 75 0.69 7.19 -14.36
CA ASN A 75 0.19 7.55 -15.68
C ASN A 75 -0.44 6.32 -16.36
N GLY A 76 -1.67 6.47 -16.89
CA GLY A 76 -2.41 5.38 -17.53
C GLY A 76 -2.96 4.31 -16.58
N GLU A 77 -2.75 4.42 -15.26
CA GLU A 77 -3.20 3.43 -14.28
C GLU A 77 -4.73 3.28 -14.27
N SER A 78 -5.25 2.06 -14.20
CA SER A 78 -6.69 1.82 -14.09
C SER A 78 -7.18 2.01 -12.64
N LEU A 79 -8.49 2.17 -12.44
CA LEU A 79 -9.05 2.30 -11.08
C LEU A 79 -8.77 1.05 -10.22
N ALA A 80 -8.86 -0.15 -10.81
CA ALA A 80 -8.63 -1.40 -10.11
C ALA A 80 -7.16 -1.57 -9.73
N ALA A 81 -6.24 -1.34 -10.68
CA ALA A 81 -4.80 -1.41 -10.43
C ALA A 81 -4.35 -0.41 -9.36
N TYR A 82 -4.91 0.80 -9.39
CA TYR A 82 -4.67 1.79 -8.35
C TYR A 82 -5.16 1.31 -6.97
N ALA A 83 -6.37 0.74 -6.90
CA ALA A 83 -6.95 0.31 -5.64
C ALA A 83 -6.11 -0.79 -4.99
N GLU A 84 -5.74 -1.81 -5.74
CA GLU A 84 -4.87 -2.91 -5.26
C GLU A 84 -3.52 -2.39 -4.75
N ARG A 85 -2.86 -1.53 -5.54
CA ARG A 85 -1.57 -0.95 -5.14
C ARG A 85 -1.69 -0.06 -3.91
N ALA A 86 -2.70 0.80 -3.87
CA ALA A 86 -2.92 1.71 -2.75
C ALA A 86 -3.17 0.93 -1.45
N VAL A 87 -3.94 -0.17 -1.49
CA VAL A 87 -4.15 -1.04 -0.33
C VAL A 87 -2.84 -1.68 0.12
N ALA A 88 -2.06 -2.24 -0.82
CA ALA A 88 -0.77 -2.84 -0.48
C ALA A 88 0.18 -1.82 0.18
N GLU A 89 0.27 -0.60 -0.35
CA GLU A 89 1.08 0.47 0.23
C GLU A 89 0.53 0.94 1.59
N MET A 90 -0.79 1.00 1.77
CA MET A 90 -1.44 1.30 3.06
C MET A 90 -1.13 0.25 4.11
N MET A 91 -1.16 -1.03 3.75
CA MET A 91 -0.82 -2.13 4.66
C MET A 91 0.66 -2.07 5.07
N VAL A 92 1.56 -1.72 4.15
CA VAL A 92 2.98 -1.50 4.47
C VAL A 92 3.14 -0.33 5.45
N ALA A 93 2.43 0.79 5.22
CA ALA A 93 2.46 1.93 6.12
C ALA A 93 1.91 1.57 7.52
N TYR A 94 0.77 0.86 7.57
CA TYR A 94 0.16 0.40 8.81
C TYR A 94 1.10 -0.47 9.66
N LEU A 95 1.79 -1.42 9.01
CA LEU A 95 2.75 -2.30 9.69
C LEU A 95 4.02 -1.56 10.12
N GLY A 96 4.47 -0.57 9.36
CA GLY A 96 5.65 0.25 9.68
C GLY A 96 5.43 1.24 10.83
N GLU A 97 4.21 1.77 10.98
CA GLU A 97 3.86 2.75 12.03
C GLU A 97 3.49 2.11 13.38
N GLY A 98 3.49 0.78 13.48
CA GLY A 98 3.19 0.06 14.72
C GLY A 98 1.72 -0.40 14.85
N GLY A 99 0.98 -0.53 13.74
CA GLY A 99 -0.38 -1.09 13.69
C GLY A 99 -0.54 -2.51 14.26
N ALA A 100 0.57 -3.20 14.56
CA ALA A 100 0.54 -4.44 15.33
C ALA A 100 -0.02 -4.27 16.76
N HIS A 101 -0.03 -3.05 17.33
CA HIS A 101 -0.52 -2.83 18.70
C HIS A 101 -2.05 -2.93 18.84
N SER A 102 -2.81 -2.56 17.81
CA SER A 102 -4.29 -2.68 17.76
C SER A 102 -4.77 -4.08 17.38
N ALA A 103 -4.01 -4.81 16.56
CA ALA A 103 -4.31 -6.21 16.24
C ALA A 103 -4.12 -7.14 17.46
N LEU A 104 -3.10 -6.89 18.30
CA LEU A 104 -2.83 -7.67 19.51
C LEU A 104 -3.89 -7.49 20.62
N LEU A 105 -4.64 -6.38 20.63
CA LEU A 105 -5.77 -6.19 21.56
C LEU A 105 -7.04 -6.96 21.13
N ARG A 106 -7.05 -7.54 19.92
CA ARG A 106 -8.20 -8.31 19.40
C ARG A 106 -8.17 -9.78 19.84
N ASP A 107 -7.00 -10.30 20.23
CA ASP A 107 -6.78 -11.70 20.63
C ASP A 107 -6.63 -11.89 22.16
N GLY A 108 -7.05 -10.92 22.97
CA GLY A 108 -7.08 -11.07 24.43
C GLY A 108 -8.05 -12.19 24.84
N PRO A 109 -7.63 -13.16 25.69
CA PRO A 109 -8.52 -14.24 26.11
C PRO A 109 -9.68 -13.67 26.93
N ALA A 110 -10.89 -14.09 26.54
CA ALA A 110 -12.13 -13.86 27.27
C ALA A 110 -12.11 -14.48 28.67
#